data_AF-A0A172T8M2-F1
#
_entry.id   AF-A0A172T8M2-F1
#
_cell.length_a   1.000
_cell.length_b   1.000
_cell.length_c   1.000
_cell.angle_alpha   90.00
_cell.angle_beta   90.00
_cell.angle_gamma   90.00
#
_symmetry.space_group_name_H-M   'P 1'
#
loop_
_entity.id
_entity.type
_entity.pdbx_description
1 polymer ?
#
loop_
_entity_poly.entity_id
_entity_poly.type
_entity_poly.pdbx_seq_one_letter_code
_entity_poly.pdbx_strand_id
1 'polypeptide(L)'
;MKETMSTEQMLQGLKHYRRIARQDMLRAPETPHPDAFLAHAESRRALYVALGTHAETHAPSDVVAHALELYQAIPFSTGTAEHEYPDLKGRENALENFFLLVGLDPKTRREARSRRPKMDAPAVAASAADAPSELTSG
;
A
#
# COMPACT_ATOMS: atom_id res chain seq x y z
N MET A 1 17.11 -12.10 -24.20
CA MET A 1 15.85 -11.33 -24.14
C MET A 1 15.29 -11.51 -22.75
N LYS A 2 14.90 -10.44 -22.06
CA LYS A 2 14.16 -10.57 -20.78
C LYS A 2 12.77 -11.06 -21.19
N GLU A 3 12.42 -12.32 -20.88
CA GLU A 3 11.10 -12.85 -21.21
C GLU A 3 10.03 -11.95 -20.58
N THR A 4 9.15 -11.44 -21.43
CA THR A 4 7.99 -10.66 -21.00
C THR A 4 7.00 -11.60 -20.32
N MET A 5 6.69 -11.32 -19.06
CA MET A 5 5.72 -12.06 -18.26
C MET A 5 4.36 -12.12 -18.96
N SER A 6 3.77 -13.32 -19.07
CA SER A 6 2.46 -13.51 -19.69
C SER A 6 1.30 -13.07 -18.78
N THR A 7 0.13 -12.82 -19.36
CA THR A 7 -1.10 -12.53 -18.59
C THR A 7 -1.44 -13.66 -17.62
N GLU A 8 -1.27 -14.92 -18.02
CA GLU A 8 -1.55 -16.07 -17.15
C GLU A 8 -0.61 -16.11 -15.93
N GLN A 9 0.69 -15.90 -16.15
CA GLN A 9 1.67 -15.79 -15.07
C GLN A 9 1.32 -14.63 -14.12
N MET A 10 0.80 -13.52 -14.67
CA MET A 10 0.40 -12.34 -13.89
C MET A 10 -0.80 -12.63 -13.01
N LEU A 11 -1.83 -13.24 -13.56
CA LEU A 11 -3.01 -13.66 -12.82
C LEU A 11 -2.65 -14.68 -11.73
N GLN A 12 -1.74 -15.62 -12.02
CA GLN A 12 -1.28 -16.60 -11.03
C GLN A 12 -0.51 -15.93 -9.87
N GLY A 13 0.40 -15.00 -10.18
CA GLY A 13 1.14 -14.23 -9.19
C GLY A 13 0.23 -13.36 -8.32
N LEU A 14 -0.69 -12.62 -8.93
CA LEU A 14 -1.69 -11.81 -8.22
C LEU A 14 -2.61 -12.66 -7.34
N LYS A 15 -3.06 -13.83 -7.83
CA LYS A 15 -3.81 -14.81 -7.02
C LYS A 15 -3.01 -15.30 -5.82
N HIS A 16 -1.69 -15.49 -5.98
CA HIS A 16 -0.81 -15.90 -4.90
C HIS A 16 -0.66 -14.80 -3.84
N TYR A 17 -0.33 -13.56 -4.24
CA TYR A 17 -0.22 -12.44 -3.30
C TYR A 17 -1.54 -12.10 -2.61
N ARG A 18 -2.66 -12.19 -3.32
CA ARG A 18 -4.00 -12.07 -2.73
C ARG A 18 -4.23 -13.09 -1.60
N ARG A 19 -3.71 -14.31 -1.73
CA ARG A 19 -3.80 -15.36 -0.69
C ARG A 19 -2.93 -15.04 0.52
N ILE A 20 -1.70 -14.59 0.30
CA ILE A 20 -0.81 -14.15 1.40
C ILE A 20 -1.45 -13.02 2.18
N ALA A 21 -1.98 -12.00 1.50
CA ALA A 21 -2.65 -10.88 2.16
C ALA A 21 -3.85 -11.34 3.01
N ARG A 22 -4.61 -12.36 2.56
CA ARG A 22 -5.69 -12.96 3.37
C ARG A 22 -5.15 -13.68 4.60
N GLN A 23 -4.03 -14.39 4.48
CA GLN A 23 -3.41 -15.06 5.63
C GLN A 23 -2.95 -14.02 6.66
N ASP A 24 -2.41 -12.90 6.21
CA ASP A 24 -2.02 -11.81 7.11
C ASP A 24 -3.24 -11.20 7.82
N MET A 25 -4.38 -11.01 7.15
CA MET A 25 -5.61 -10.58 7.81
C MET A 25 -6.01 -11.50 8.98
N LEU A 26 -5.86 -12.83 8.82
CA LEU A 26 -6.19 -13.81 9.87
C LEU A 26 -5.22 -13.75 11.06
N ARG A 27 -4.01 -13.24 10.85
CA ARG A 27 -2.96 -13.12 11.88
C ARG A 27 -2.98 -11.78 12.60
N ALA A 28 -3.78 -10.80 12.14
CA ALA A 28 -3.82 -9.46 12.72
C ALA A 28 -3.98 -9.43 14.26
N PRO A 29 -4.82 -10.27 14.90
CA PRO A 29 -4.97 -10.29 16.36
C PRO A 29 -3.69 -10.64 17.14
N GLU A 30 -2.70 -11.25 16.48
CA GLU A 30 -1.43 -11.67 17.09
C GLU A 30 -0.34 -10.59 17.00
N THR A 31 -0.66 -9.42 16.44
CA THR A 31 0.32 -8.35 16.15
C THR A 31 0.26 -7.21 17.17
N PRO A 32 1.33 -6.40 17.33
CA PRO A 32 1.33 -5.28 18.28
C PRO A 32 0.29 -4.18 17.99
N HIS A 33 -0.14 -4.05 16.74
CA HIS A 33 -1.16 -3.09 16.30
C HIS A 33 -2.20 -3.79 15.40
N PRO A 34 -3.14 -4.57 15.96
CA PRO A 34 -4.03 -5.43 15.18
C PRO A 34 -4.82 -4.69 14.09
N ASP A 35 -5.42 -3.55 14.42
CA ASP A 35 -6.24 -2.78 13.47
C ASP A 35 -5.41 -2.22 12.32
N ALA A 36 -4.21 -1.71 12.62
CA ALA A 36 -3.30 -1.21 11.59
C ALA A 36 -2.77 -2.34 10.70
N PHE A 37 -2.44 -3.49 11.29
CA PHE A 37 -2.00 -4.67 10.54
C PHE A 37 -3.10 -5.20 9.63
N LEU A 38 -4.34 -5.24 10.12
CA LEU A 38 -5.52 -5.64 9.36
C LEU A 38 -5.76 -4.68 8.18
N ALA A 39 -5.83 -3.37 8.44
CA ALA A 39 -6.03 -2.36 7.40
C ALA A 39 -4.95 -2.39 6.31
N HIS A 40 -3.69 -2.62 6.71
CA HIS A 40 -2.58 -2.82 5.78
C HIS A 40 -2.78 -4.08 4.91
N ALA A 41 -3.12 -5.22 5.52
CA ALA A 41 -3.35 -6.47 4.80
C ALA A 41 -4.56 -6.40 3.85
N GLU A 42 -5.65 -5.76 4.28
CA GLU A 42 -6.85 -5.50 3.48
C GLU A 42 -6.54 -4.64 2.26
N SER A 43 -5.79 -3.55 2.46
CA SER A 43 -5.40 -2.63 1.39
C SER A 43 -4.55 -3.31 0.33
N ARG A 44 -3.62 -4.18 0.72
CA ARG A 44 -2.88 -5.02 -0.24
C ARG A 44 -3.79 -5.96 -1.00
N ARG A 45 -4.69 -6.65 -0.29
CA ARG A 45 -5.60 -7.62 -0.88
C ARG A 45 -6.52 -6.96 -1.91
N ALA A 46 -7.11 -5.82 -1.57
CA ALA A 46 -7.98 -5.04 -2.45
C ALA A 46 -7.24 -4.63 -3.73
N LEU A 47 -5.99 -4.17 -3.59
CA LEU A 47 -5.18 -3.78 -4.75
C LEU A 47 -4.85 -4.97 -5.67
N TYR A 48 -4.47 -6.13 -5.11
CA TYR A 48 -4.23 -7.32 -5.93
C TYR A 48 -5.49 -7.82 -6.64
N VAL A 49 -6.67 -7.65 -6.04
CA VAL A 49 -7.95 -7.91 -6.72
C VAL A 49 -8.14 -6.94 -7.88
N ALA A 50 -7.97 -5.64 -7.66
CA ALA A 50 -8.14 -4.64 -8.70
C ALA A 50 -7.18 -4.85 -9.89
N LEU A 51 -5.89 -5.11 -9.62
CA LEU A 51 -4.91 -5.43 -10.66
C LEU A 51 -5.26 -6.74 -11.39
N GLY A 52 -5.76 -7.74 -10.67
CA GLY A 52 -6.19 -9.01 -11.25
C GLY A 52 -7.36 -8.83 -12.20
N THR A 53 -8.40 -8.12 -11.77
CA THR A 53 -9.56 -7.78 -12.61
C THR A 53 -9.15 -6.94 -13.82
N HIS A 54 -8.24 -5.98 -13.66
CA HIS A 54 -7.75 -5.21 -14.79
C HIS A 54 -6.97 -6.08 -15.79
N ALA A 55 -6.15 -7.02 -15.30
CA ALA A 55 -5.38 -7.96 -16.11
C ALA A 55 -6.23 -9.00 -16.87
N GLU A 56 -7.47 -9.23 -16.47
CA GLU A 56 -8.39 -10.14 -17.18
C GLU A 56 -8.78 -9.61 -18.57
N THR A 57 -8.73 -8.30 -18.80
CA THR A 57 -9.20 -7.67 -20.05
C THR A 57 -8.15 -6.78 -20.74
N HIS A 58 -6.94 -6.67 -20.19
CA HIS A 58 -5.89 -5.78 -20.70
C HIS A 58 -4.57 -6.53 -20.94
N ALA A 59 -3.71 -5.96 -21.80
CA ALA A 59 -2.39 -6.53 -22.02
C ALA A 59 -1.50 -6.33 -20.78
N PRO A 60 -0.49 -7.19 -20.54
CA PRO A 60 0.42 -7.04 -19.40
C PRO A 60 1.06 -5.66 -19.27
N SER A 61 1.42 -5.02 -20.38
CA SER A 61 1.98 -3.66 -20.41
C SER A 61 1.01 -2.62 -19.85
N ASP A 62 -0.28 -2.75 -20.16
CA ASP A 62 -1.31 -1.81 -19.72
C ASP A 62 -1.56 -1.94 -18.22
N VAL A 63 -1.53 -3.18 -17.70
CA VAL A 63 -1.62 -3.43 -16.26
C VAL A 63 -0.44 -2.82 -15.51
N VAL A 64 0.77 -2.91 -16.07
CA VAL A 64 1.96 -2.27 -15.48
C VAL A 64 1.84 -0.76 -15.52
N ALA A 65 1.36 -0.17 -16.62
CA ALA A 65 1.12 1.26 -16.71
C ALA A 65 0.08 1.72 -15.66
N HIS A 66 -1.03 1.01 -15.54
CA HIS A 66 -2.06 1.28 -14.54
C HIS A 66 -1.50 1.19 -13.10
N ALA A 67 -0.70 0.16 -12.80
CA ALA A 67 -0.04 0.03 -11.50
C ALA A 67 0.92 1.21 -11.20
N LEU A 68 1.63 1.73 -12.21
CA LEU A 68 2.49 2.90 -12.07
C LEU A 68 1.70 4.19 -11.81
N GLU A 69 0.52 4.35 -12.41
CA GLU A 69 -0.39 5.47 -12.12
C GLU A 69 -0.89 5.42 -10.68
N LEU A 70 -1.37 4.24 -10.25
CA LEU A 70 -1.81 4.02 -8.87
C LEU A 70 -0.68 4.32 -7.88
N TYR A 71 0.56 3.95 -8.20
CA TYR A 71 1.72 4.18 -7.36
C TYR A 71 2.08 5.65 -7.24
N GLN A 72 2.04 6.39 -8.35
CA GLN A 72 2.28 7.83 -8.39
C GLN A 72 1.25 8.62 -7.57
N ALA A 73 0.04 8.10 -7.42
CA ALA A 73 -1.01 8.73 -6.64
C ALA A 73 -0.87 8.55 -5.12
N ILE A 74 0.04 7.70 -4.62
CA ILE A 74 0.21 7.46 -3.18
C ILE A 74 1.13 8.52 -2.56
N PRO A 75 0.68 9.29 -1.56
CA PRO A 75 1.53 10.24 -0.85
C PRO A 75 2.72 9.58 -0.14
N PHE A 76 3.80 10.32 0.07
CA PHE A 76 4.92 9.84 0.89
C PHE A 76 4.58 9.86 2.38
N SER A 77 4.42 8.68 2.99
CA SER A 77 4.28 8.51 4.45
C SER A 77 5.61 8.27 5.18
N THR A 78 6.73 8.70 4.60
CA THR A 78 8.06 8.51 5.21
C THR A 78 8.18 9.33 6.50
N GLY A 79 8.77 8.74 7.55
CA GLY A 79 8.92 9.39 8.86
C GLY A 79 7.73 9.22 9.81
N THR A 80 6.68 8.52 9.39
CA THR A 80 5.51 8.18 10.23
C THR A 80 5.71 6.81 10.91
N ALA A 81 5.12 6.59 12.08
CA ALA A 81 5.19 5.32 12.80
C ALA A 81 4.56 4.17 11.97
N GLU A 82 4.99 2.92 12.14
CA GLU A 82 4.55 1.78 11.31
C GLU A 82 3.02 1.64 11.23
N HIS A 83 2.33 1.85 12.36
CA HIS A 83 0.87 1.75 12.46
C HIS A 83 0.10 2.98 11.94
N GLU A 84 0.79 4.07 11.59
CA GLU A 84 0.17 5.24 10.96
C GLU A 84 0.03 5.05 9.45
N TYR A 85 -1.08 5.53 8.89
CA TYR A 85 -1.43 5.39 7.46
C TYR A 85 -1.28 3.96 6.92
N PRO A 86 -1.80 2.94 7.64
CA PRO A 86 -1.60 1.54 7.29
C PRO A 86 -2.17 1.18 5.92
N ASP A 87 -3.22 1.88 5.50
CA ASP A 87 -3.87 1.77 4.20
C ASP A 87 -2.96 2.25 3.06
N LEU A 88 -2.38 3.44 3.19
CA LEU A 88 -1.43 3.99 2.22
C LEU A 88 -0.19 3.10 2.10
N LYS A 89 0.36 2.69 3.25
CA LYS A 89 1.53 1.79 3.31
C LYS A 89 1.22 0.42 2.73
N GLY A 90 0.02 -0.10 2.96
CA GLY A 90 -0.45 -1.36 2.38
C GLY A 90 -0.53 -1.27 0.85
N ARG A 91 -1.12 -0.21 0.31
CA ARG A 91 -1.18 0.01 -1.15
C ARG A 91 0.22 0.14 -1.75
N GLU A 92 1.10 0.92 -1.12
CA GLU A 92 2.50 1.05 -1.54
C GLU A 92 3.20 -0.31 -1.55
N ASN A 93 3.08 -1.08 -0.46
CA ASN A 93 3.67 -2.42 -0.35
C ASN A 93 3.17 -3.38 -1.44
N ALA A 94 1.87 -3.35 -1.75
CA ALA A 94 1.34 -4.20 -2.81
C ALA A 94 1.87 -3.84 -4.20
N LEU A 95 2.01 -2.54 -4.51
CA LEU A 95 2.58 -2.09 -5.78
C LEU A 95 4.06 -2.43 -5.90
N GLU A 96 4.84 -2.24 -4.83
CA GLU A 96 6.25 -2.62 -4.81
C GLU A 96 6.43 -4.13 -5.04
N ASN A 97 5.64 -4.97 -4.39
CA ASN A 97 5.66 -6.41 -4.62
C ASN A 97 5.20 -6.78 -6.04
N PHE A 98 4.20 -6.10 -6.58
CA PHE A 98 3.78 -6.30 -7.96
C PHE A 98 4.89 -5.93 -8.96
N PHE A 99 5.62 -4.84 -8.73
CA PHE A 99 6.76 -4.45 -9.57
C PHE A 99 7.89 -5.48 -9.54
N LEU A 100 8.13 -6.11 -8.38
CA LEU A 100 9.06 -7.24 -8.28
C LEU A 100 8.56 -8.45 -9.07
N LEU A 101 7.27 -8.79 -8.95
CA LEU A 101 6.65 -9.90 -9.69
C LEU A 101 6.79 -9.75 -11.20
N VAL A 102 6.54 -8.56 -11.75
CA VAL A 102 6.62 -8.30 -13.20
C VAL A 102 8.03 -7.98 -13.69
N GLY A 103 9.02 -7.98 -12.79
CA GLY A 103 10.41 -7.67 -13.12
C GLY A 103 10.60 -6.26 -13.66
N LEU A 104 9.84 -5.29 -13.15
CA LEU A 104 9.93 -3.88 -13.54
C LEU A 104 11.36 -3.37 -13.36
N ASP A 105 11.83 -2.61 -14.34
CA ASP A 105 13.16 -2.02 -14.29
C ASP A 105 13.32 -1.05 -13.09
N PRO A 106 14.44 -1.11 -12.35
CA PRO A 106 14.67 -0.24 -11.21
C PRO A 106 14.67 1.26 -11.53
N LYS A 107 15.08 1.68 -12.74
CA LYS A 107 15.06 3.09 -13.16
C LYS A 107 13.62 3.56 -13.33
N THR A 108 12.78 2.81 -14.04
CA THR A 108 11.35 3.14 -14.19
C THR A 108 10.66 3.24 -12.83
N ARG A 109 10.94 2.32 -11.91
CA ARG A 109 10.39 2.37 -10.55
C ARG A 109 10.83 3.61 -9.78
N ARG A 110 12.12 3.99 -9.88
CA ARG A 110 12.66 5.20 -9.24
C ARG A 110 12.02 6.47 -9.80
N GLU A 111 11.82 6.53 -11.12
CA GLU A 111 11.15 7.65 -11.79
C GLU A 111 9.68 7.79 -11.39
N ALA A 112 8.95 6.68 -11.27
CA ALA A 112 7.57 6.72 -10.77
C ALA A 112 7.52 7.16 -9.30
N ARG A 113 8.47 6.69 -8.47
CA ARG A 113 8.57 7.10 -7.06
C ARG A 113 8.82 8.60 -6.92
N SER A 114 9.69 9.20 -7.73
CA SER A 114 10.01 10.63 -7.61
C SER A 114 8.85 11.57 -7.95
N ARG A 115 7.81 11.07 -8.63
CA ARG A 115 6.60 11.82 -8.99
C ARG A 115 5.50 11.77 -7.93
N ARG A 116 5.67 10.99 -6.86
CA ARG A 116 4.68 10.87 -5.79
C ARG A 116 4.54 12.20 -5.03
N PRO A 117 3.32 12.57 -4.62
CA PRO A 117 3.12 13.76 -3.81
C PRO A 117 3.71 13.55 -2.41
N LYS A 118 4.13 14.65 -1.78
CA LYS A 118 4.36 14.63 -0.32
C LYS A 118 3.00 14.52 0.36
N MET A 119 2.97 13.93 1.55
CA MET A 119 1.81 14.14 2.40
C MET A 119 1.69 15.64 2.68
N ASP A 120 0.53 16.22 2.40
CA ASP A 120 0.20 17.51 2.98
C ASP A 120 0.29 17.32 4.49
N ALA A 121 1.16 18.10 5.15
CA ALA A 121 1.33 18.01 6.58
C ALA A 121 -0.06 18.09 7.23
N PRO A 122 -0.44 17.15 8.11
CA PRO A 122 -1.68 17.32 8.84
C PRO A 122 -1.61 18.67 9.53
N ALA A 123 -2.63 19.51 9.32
CA ALA A 123 -2.88 20.63 10.19
C ALA A 123 -2.83 20.07 11.61
N VAL A 124 -1.81 20.50 12.36
CA VAL A 124 -1.54 20.10 13.73
C VAL A 124 -2.88 19.99 14.45
N ALA A 125 -3.19 18.82 14.99
CA ALA A 125 -4.29 18.64 15.91
C ALA A 125 -4.00 19.51 17.14
N ALA A 126 -4.34 20.78 17.04
CA ALA A 126 -4.43 21.72 18.14
C ALA A 126 -5.68 21.36 18.93
N SER A 127 -5.60 20.29 19.73
CA SER A 127 -6.53 20.05 20.83
C SER A 127 -5.92 19.08 21.84
N ALA A 128 -4.86 19.53 22.50
CA ALA A 128 -4.46 19.02 23.80
C ALA A 128 -3.85 20.18 24.62
N ALA A 129 -4.64 21.24 24.77
CA ALA A 129 -4.39 22.31 25.71
C ALA A 129 -5.74 22.84 26.20
N ASP A 130 -6.45 22.00 26.96
CA ASP A 130 -7.33 22.50 28.01
C ASP A 130 -7.44 21.43 29.10
N ALA A 131 -6.49 21.45 30.01
CA ALA A 131 -6.63 20.81 31.31
C ALA A 131 -6.73 21.95 32.32
N PRO A 132 -7.91 22.23 32.90
CA PRO A 132 -7.98 23.08 34.07
C PRO A 132 -7.47 22.28 35.27
N SER A 133 -6.25 22.57 35.69
CA SER A 133 -5.82 22.41 37.08
C SER A 133 -6.37 23.58 37.90
N GLU A 134 -6.56 23.31 39.21
CA GLU A 134 -7.01 24.19 40.31
C GLU A 134 -8.51 24.02 40.66
N LEU A 135 -8.93 23.80 41.92
CA LEU A 135 -8.32 23.90 43.25
C LEU A 135 -9.24 23.10 44.20
N THR A 136 -8.72 22.12 44.94
CA THR A 136 -9.41 21.59 46.14
C THR A 136 -8.88 22.32 47.37
N SER A 137 -9.69 23.23 47.90
CA SER A 137 -9.60 23.73 49.28
C SER A 137 -11.00 23.66 49.89
N GLY A 138 -11.15 22.81 50.90
CA GLY A 138 -12.34 22.63 51.71
C GLY A 138 -12.05 21.62 52.80
#